data_AF-A0A166E530-F1
#
_entry.id   AF-A0A166E530-F1
#
_cell.length_a   1.000
_cell.length_b   1.000
_cell.length_c   1.000
_cell.angle_alpha   90.00
_cell.angle_beta   90.00
_cell.angle_gamma   90.00
#
_symmetry.space_group_name_H-M   'P 1'
#
loop_
_entity.id
_entity.type
_entity.pdbx_description
1 polymer ?
#
loop_
_entity_poly.entity_id
_entity_poly.type
_entity_poly.pdbx_seq_one_letter_code
_entity_poly.pdbx_strand_id
1 'polypeptide(L)' 'CKAVTYTTYLKSLFETGVLQCNCSICTINGYVGASAHIPDVVLHSGEDGLVTYTFGSHKAPHKYCRTCGSSILVD' A
#
# COMPACT_ATOMS: atom_id res chain seq x y z
N CYS A 1 6.99 3.09 -12.37
CA CYS A 1 6.66 3.74 -13.66
C CYS A 1 6.32 5.24 -13.56
N LYS A 2 6.30 5.85 -12.35
CA LYS A 2 5.86 7.25 -12.11
C LYS A 2 4.39 7.55 -12.42
N ALA A 3 3.57 6.55 -12.77
CA ALA A 3 2.14 6.76 -13.00
C ALA A 3 1.43 7.16 -11.70
N VAL A 4 1.76 6.50 -10.58
CA VAL A 4 1.28 6.84 -9.24
C VAL A 4 2.41 7.50 -8.46
N THR A 5 2.15 8.66 -7.88
CA THR A 5 3.09 9.37 -7.00
C THR A 5 2.37 9.92 -5.78
N TYR A 6 2.98 9.77 -4.61
CA TYR A 6 2.44 10.26 -3.35
C TYR A 6 3.60 10.61 -2.42
N THR A 7 3.31 11.42 -1.42
CA THR A 7 4.15 11.62 -0.25
C THR A 7 3.42 11.13 0.98
N THR A 8 4.17 10.67 1.98
CA THR A 8 3.61 10.36 3.29
C THR A 8 4.60 10.76 4.37
N TYR A 9 4.09 11.19 5.51
CA TYR A 9 4.88 11.20 6.72
C TYR A 9 4.77 9.85 7.42
N LEU A 10 5.90 9.34 7.89
CA LEU A 10 5.98 8.20 8.77
C LEU A 10 6.84 8.63 9.96
N LYS A 11 6.38 8.32 11.16
CA LYS A 11 7.29 8.33 12.32
C LYS A 11 8.39 7.32 12.09
N SER A 12 9.46 7.43 12.88
CA SER A 12 10.56 6.45 12.89
C SER A 12 10.02 5.01 12.83
N LEU A 13 10.65 4.15 12.03
CA LEU A 13 10.22 2.74 11.91
C LEU A 13 10.31 2.00 13.25
N PHE A 14 11.14 2.46 14.18
CA PHE A 14 11.19 1.96 15.55
C PHE A 14 9.90 2.27 16.34
N GLU A 15 9.25 3.40 16.05
CA GLU A 15 7.99 3.80 16.68
C GLU A 15 6.78 3.26 15.94
N THR A 16 6.77 3.35 14.61
CA THR A 16 5.66 2.90 13.75
C THR A 16 5.56 1.38 13.69
N GLY A 17 6.70 0.69 13.83
CA GLY A 17 6.81 -0.75 13.60
C GLY A 17 6.82 -1.09 12.10
N VAL A 18 7.43 -2.24 11.80
CA VAL A 18 7.39 -2.85 10.47
C VAL A 18 6.45 -4.04 10.52
N LEU A 19 5.52 -4.10 9.58
CA LEU A 19 4.54 -5.16 9.44
C LEU A 19 4.94 -6.10 8.29
N GLN A 20 5.03 -7.38 8.62
CA GLN A 20 5.12 -8.46 7.65
C GLN A 20 3.98 -9.45 7.92
N CYS A 21 2.89 -9.29 7.19
CA CYS A 21 1.73 -10.16 7.32
C CYS A 21 2.02 -11.54 6.68
N ASN A 22 1.62 -12.62 7.35
CA ASN A 22 1.83 -13.99 6.91
C ASN A 22 0.68 -14.56 6.07
N CYS A 23 -0.30 -13.74 5.67
CA CYS A 23 -1.36 -14.21 4.78
C CYS A 23 -0.80 -14.51 3.38
N SER A 24 -1.52 -15.32 2.60
CA SER A 24 -1.06 -15.81 1.31
C SER A 24 -0.72 -14.68 0.32
N ILE A 25 -1.55 -13.64 0.24
CA ILE A 25 -1.30 -12.50 -0.67
C ILE A 25 -0.09 -11.66 -0.24
N CYS A 26 0.10 -11.42 1.06
CA CYS A 26 1.24 -10.64 1.54
C CYS A 26 2.54 -11.42 1.37
N THR A 27 2.48 -12.74 1.58
CA THR A 27 3.63 -13.64 1.44
C THR A 27 4.05 -13.78 -0.03
N ILE A 28 3.11 -14.03 -0.95
CA ILE A 28 3.43 -14.20 -2.38
C ILE A 28 3.98 -12.91 -3.02
N ASN A 29 3.50 -11.74 -2.57
CA ASN A 29 3.98 -10.45 -3.06
C ASN A 29 5.20 -9.91 -2.27
N GLY A 30 5.62 -10.59 -1.21
CA GLY A 30 6.77 -10.18 -0.38
C GLY A 30 6.57 -8.83 0.31
N TYR A 31 5.36 -8.52 0.77
CA TYR A 31 5.08 -7.22 1.37
C TYR A 31 5.77 -7.04 2.73
N VAL A 32 6.44 -5.90 2.84
CA VAL A 32 6.98 -5.35 4.08
C VAL A 32 6.50 -3.91 4.14
N GLY A 33 5.65 -3.60 5.12
CA GLY A 33 4.96 -2.32 5.21
C GLY A 33 5.17 -1.62 6.55
N ALA A 34 4.85 -0.33 6.60
CA ALA A 34 4.71 0.45 7.82
C ALA A 34 3.36 1.17 7.75
N SER A 35 2.69 1.32 8.89
CA SER A 35 1.37 1.94 8.92
C SER A 35 1.52 3.46 8.86
N ALA A 36 0.95 4.08 7.83
CA ALA A 36 0.80 5.54 7.75
C ALA A 36 -0.56 5.95 8.30
N HIS A 37 -0.65 7.16 8.87
CA HIS A 37 -1.93 7.78 9.16
C HIS A 37 -2.51 8.34 7.85
N ILE A 38 -3.76 8.01 7.50
CA ILE A 38 -4.34 8.35 6.19
C ILE A 38 -4.25 9.86 5.87
N PRO A 39 -4.56 10.78 6.80
CA PRO A 39 -4.37 12.22 6.60
C PRO A 39 -2.94 12.67 6.26
N ASP A 40 -1.92 11.86 6.56
CA ASP A 40 -0.53 12.18 6.26
C ASP A 40 -0.12 11.72 4.85
N VAL A 41 -0.99 10.99 4.14
CA VAL A 41 -0.76 10.52 2.77
C VAL A 41 -1.32 11.54 1.78
N VAL A 42 -0.45 12.16 0.99
CA VAL A 42 -0.82 13.11 -0.06
C VAL A 42 -0.55 12.48 -1.41
N LEU A 43 -1.62 12.11 -2.12
CA LEU A 43 -1.53 11.62 -3.49
C LEU A 43 -1.33 12.81 -4.45
N HIS A 44 -0.33 12.72 -5.32
CA HIS A 44 -0.01 13.77 -6.29
C HIS A 44 -0.46 13.42 -7.71
N SER A 45 -0.44 12.12 -8.07
CA SER A 45 -0.87 11.66 -9.39
C SER A 45 -1.29 10.19 -9.39
N GLY A 46 -2.10 9.81 -10.37
CA GLY A 46 -2.37 8.41 -10.72
C GLY A 46 -3.41 7.71 -9.88
N GLU A 47 -4.33 8.45 -9.25
CA GLU A 47 -5.46 7.87 -8.49
C GLU A 47 -6.34 6.96 -9.36
N ASP A 48 -6.64 7.40 -10.58
CA ASP A 48 -7.34 6.65 -11.62
C ASP A 48 -6.54 5.44 -12.15
N GLY A 49 -5.23 5.47 -11.91
CA GLY A 49 -4.30 4.38 -12.20
C GLY A 49 -4.21 3.31 -11.11
N LEU A 50 -4.86 3.52 -9.95
CA LEU A 50 -4.92 2.53 -8.87
C LEU A 50 -5.99 1.48 -9.14
N VAL A 51 -5.60 0.22 -9.06
CA VAL A 51 -6.51 -0.92 -9.11
C VAL A 51 -6.65 -1.51 -7.73
N THR A 52 -7.88 -1.79 -7.34
CA THR A 52 -8.20 -2.41 -6.06
C THR A 52 -8.42 -3.91 -6.24
N TYR A 53 -7.70 -4.72 -5.47
CA TYR A 53 -7.94 -6.15 -5.33
C TYR A 53 -8.41 -6.47 -3.92
N THR A 54 -9.49 -7.24 -3.80
CA THR A 54 -9.99 -7.73 -2.52
C THR A 54 -10.12 -9.25 -2.58
N PHE A 55 -9.92 -9.90 -1.43
CA PHE A 55 -10.04 -11.34 -1.27
C PHE A 55 -10.51 -11.68 0.15
N GLY A 56 -10.85 -12.94 0.38
CA GLY A 56 -11.25 -13.42 1.71
C GLY A 56 -12.45 -12.64 2.25
N SER A 57 -12.27 -11.95 3.37
CA SER A 57 -13.32 -11.15 4.02
C SER A 57 -13.58 -9.79 3.36
N HIS A 58 -12.81 -9.42 2.33
CA HIS A 58 -12.87 -8.11 1.66
C HIS A 58 -12.59 -6.89 2.56
N LYS A 59 -11.99 -7.11 3.74
CA LYS A 59 -11.70 -6.06 4.73
C LYS A 59 -10.38 -5.32 4.52
N ALA A 60 -9.48 -5.87 3.71
CA ALA A 60 -8.16 -5.29 3.44
C ALA A 60 -7.94 -5.17 1.92
N PRO A 61 -8.47 -4.11 1.28
CA PRO A 61 -8.26 -3.86 -0.13
C PRO A 61 -6.79 -3.55 -0.44
N HIS A 62 -6.17 -4.37 -1.30
CA HIS A 62 -4.82 -4.14 -1.81
C HIS A 62 -4.89 -3.25 -3.05
N LYS A 63 -4.27 -2.07 -3.01
CA LYS A 63 -4.23 -1.13 -4.15
C LYS A 63 -2.86 -1.15 -4.82
N TYR A 64 -2.86 -1.33 -6.13
CA TYR A 64 -1.62 -1.41 -6.94
C TYR A 64 -1.71 -0.57 -8.21
N CYS A 65 -0.57 -0.20 -8.76
CA CYS A 65 -0.49 0.56 -10.01
C CYS A 65 -0.85 -0.33 -11.20
N ARG A 66 -1.88 0.05 -11.97
CA ARG A 66 -2.30 -0.68 -13.19
C ARG A 66 -1.20 -0.83 -14.23
N THR A 67 -0.28 0.13 -14.29
CA THR A 67 0.72 0.23 -15.35
C THR A 67 1.92 -0.66 -15.12
N CYS A 68 2.35 -0.85 -13.86
CA CYS A 68 3.55 -1.62 -13.55
C CYS A 68 3.37 -2.68 -12.45
N GLY A 69 2.18 -2.84 -11.90
CA GLY A 69 1.88 -3.84 -10.88
C GLY A 69 2.45 -3.55 -9.49
N SER A 70 3.14 -2.43 -9.29
CA SER A 70 3.70 -2.07 -7.98
C SER A 70 2.60 -1.86 -6.96
N SER A 71 2.72 -2.52 -5.81
CA SER A 71 1.83 -2.31 -4.65
C SER A 71 2.03 -0.90 -4.10
N ILE A 72 0.93 -0.19 -3.85
CA ILE A 72 0.95 1.19 -3.37
C ILE A 72 0.53 1.25 -1.91
N LEU A 73 -0.60 0.63 -1.55
CA LEU A 73 -1.07 0.56 -0.17
C LEU A 73 -2.06 -0.58 0.04
N VAL A 74 -2.28 -0.91 1.31
CA VAL A 74 -3.38 -1.78 1.77
C VAL A 74 -4.28 -0.91 2.63
N ASP A 75 -5.55 -0.83 2.26
CA ASP A 75 -6.60 -0.01 2.92
C ASP A 75 -7.24 -0.79 4.08
#